data_AF-A0A9E4KP34-F1
#
_entry.id   AF-A0A9E4KP34-F1
#
_cell.length_a   1.000
_cell.length_b   1.000
_cell.length_c   1.000
_cell.angle_alpha   90.00
_cell.angle_beta   90.00
_cell.angle_gamma   90.00
#
_symmetry.space_group_name_H-M   'P 1'
#
loop_
_entity.id
_entity.type
_entity.pdbx_description
1 polymer ?
#
loop_
_entity_poly.entity_id
_entity_poly.type
_entity_poly.pdbx_seq_one_letter_code
_entity_poly.pdbx_strand_id
1 'polypeptide(L)'
;MAGIPSVMRAMISTIQLEGGAVVQSRSVTAYLGESQVATGLEAIQDRYAEIDIGSYPFMDDDGYGTTLVIRGTDPVALDKVLDEIKQLIVDAGETPRNVVAE
;
A
#
# COMPACT_ATOMS: atom_id res chain seq x y z
N MET A 1 12.76 -14.57 33.41
CA MET A 1 11.96 -15.01 32.25
C MET A 1 10.59 -14.36 32.38
N ALA A 2 10.44 -13.15 31.84
CA ALA A 2 9.20 -12.39 31.89
C ALA A 2 8.31 -12.88 30.73
N GLY A 3 7.43 -13.83 31.04
CA GLY A 3 6.39 -14.25 30.12
C GLY A 3 5.42 -13.09 29.95
N ILE A 4 5.43 -12.46 28.77
CA ILE A 4 4.40 -11.51 28.40
C ILE A 4 3.10 -12.32 28.23
N PRO A 5 2.07 -12.12 29.06
CA PRO A 5 0.89 -12.97 29.06
C PRO A 5 0.05 -12.78 27.80
N SER A 6 -0.48 -13.87 27.26
CA SER A 6 -1.33 -13.97 26.06
C SER A 6 -2.61 -13.10 26.06
N VAL A 7 -2.87 -12.35 27.12
CA VAL A 7 -4.02 -11.45 27.28
C VAL A 7 -3.89 -10.17 26.45
N MET A 8 -2.69 -9.78 26.01
CA MET A 8 -2.52 -8.52 25.25
C MET A 8 -2.96 -8.61 23.78
N ARG A 9 -3.13 -9.80 23.20
CA ARG A 9 -3.57 -9.94 21.79
C ARG A 9 -5.08 -9.75 21.60
N ALA A 10 -5.87 -9.82 22.66
CA ALA A 10 -7.33 -9.76 22.56
C ALA A 10 -7.92 -8.34 22.65
N MET A 11 -7.11 -7.32 22.95
CA MET A 11 -7.58 -5.93 23.17
C MET A 11 -7.39 -4.98 21.97
N ILE A 12 -6.85 -5.44 20.84
CA ILE A 12 -6.73 -4.62 19.62
C ILE A 12 -7.81 -4.95 18.57
N SER A 13 -8.57 -6.03 18.75
CA SER A 13 -9.59 -6.45 17.78
C SER A 13 -10.93 -5.72 17.89
N THR A 14 -11.06 -4.69 18.72
CA THR A 14 -12.35 -3.98 18.89
C THR A 14 -12.16 -2.48 19.12
N ILE A 15 -11.33 -1.84 18.28
CA ILE A 15 -11.52 -0.42 18.02
C ILE A 15 -12.15 -0.30 16.62
N GLN A 16 -13.42 -0.67 16.49
CA GLN A 16 -14.23 -0.05 15.46
C GLN A 16 -14.41 1.39 15.91
N LEU A 17 -13.68 2.31 15.27
CA LEU A 17 -13.89 3.75 15.43
C LEU A 17 -15.28 4.07 14.90
N GLU A 18 -16.27 4.06 15.79
CA GLU A 18 -17.64 4.47 15.54
C GLU A 18 -17.61 5.94 15.07
N GLY A 19 -17.77 6.17 13.76
CA GLY A 19 -18.04 7.49 13.18
C GLY A 19 -16.99 8.08 12.23
N GLY A 20 -15.88 7.41 11.96
CA GLY A 20 -14.89 7.86 10.97
C GLY A 20 -15.07 7.18 9.61
N ALA A 21 -14.80 7.87 8.50
CA ALA A 21 -14.80 7.27 7.17
C ALA A 21 -13.92 6.00 7.17
N VAL A 22 -14.46 4.89 6.66
CA VAL A 22 -13.76 3.59 6.64
C VAL A 22 -12.53 3.73 5.76
N VAL A 23 -11.35 3.82 6.39
CA VAL A 23 -10.08 3.84 5.67
C VAL A 23 -9.87 2.46 5.08
N GLN A 24 -9.92 2.38 3.77
CA GLN A 24 -9.57 1.18 3.00
C GLN A 24 -8.12 1.27 2.56
N SER A 25 -7.52 0.11 2.34
CA SER A 25 -6.17 0.02 1.84
C SER A 25 -6.06 -0.93 0.66
N ARG A 26 -5.17 -0.59 -0.26
CA ARG A 26 -4.78 -1.42 -1.39
C ARG A 26 -3.27 -1.52 -1.38
N SER A 27 -2.72 -2.70 -1.59
CA SER A 27 -1.28 -2.87 -1.75
C SER A 27 -0.98 -3.57 -3.05
N VAL A 28 0.15 -3.22 -3.66
CA VAL A 28 0.68 -3.84 -4.86
C VAL A 28 2.19 -3.96 -4.75
N THR A 29 2.72 -5.15 -5.00
CA THR A 29 4.15 -5.41 -4.97
C THR A 29 4.73 -5.34 -6.39
N ALA A 30 5.89 -4.73 -6.56
CA ALA A 30 6.60 -4.72 -7.84
C ALA A 30 8.10 -4.87 -7.62
N TYR A 31 8.80 -5.58 -8.51
CA TYR A 31 10.26 -5.71 -8.48
C TYR A 31 10.93 -4.53 -9.19
N LEU A 32 10.57 -3.32 -8.77
CA LEU A 32 11.09 -2.07 -9.31
C LEU A 32 11.97 -1.37 -8.28
N GLY A 33 13.00 -0.68 -8.78
CA GLY A 33 13.74 0.28 -7.97
C GLY A 33 12.84 1.45 -7.57
N GLU A 34 12.92 1.91 -6.32
CA GLU A 34 12.09 3.02 -5.83
C GLU A 34 12.22 4.27 -6.71
N SER A 35 13.43 4.56 -7.21
CA SER A 35 13.69 5.69 -8.11
C SER A 35 12.97 5.61 -9.46
N GLN A 36 12.62 4.41 -9.94
CA GLN A 36 11.93 4.26 -11.22
C GLN A 36 10.44 4.63 -11.12
N VAL A 37 9.83 4.39 -9.95
CA VAL A 37 8.42 4.67 -9.70
C VAL A 37 8.21 5.99 -8.96
N ALA A 38 9.22 6.53 -8.29
CA ALA A 38 9.12 7.74 -7.46
C ALA A 38 8.48 8.93 -8.21
N THR A 39 8.94 9.24 -9.43
CA THR A 39 8.38 10.36 -10.20
C THR A 39 6.92 10.13 -10.60
N GLY A 40 6.56 8.91 -10.97
CA GLY A 40 5.17 8.58 -11.32
C GLY A 40 4.26 8.60 -10.10
N LEU A 41 4.74 8.09 -8.97
CA LEU A 41 4.02 8.11 -7.69
C LEU A 41 3.81 9.53 -7.18
N GLU A 42 4.81 10.40 -7.28
CA GLU A 42 4.68 11.82 -6.91
C GLU A 42 3.57 12.50 -7.72
N ALA A 43 3.53 12.25 -9.04
CA ALA A 43 2.48 12.80 -9.90
C ALA A 43 1.08 12.25 -9.57
N ILE A 44 0.98 10.99 -9.14
CA ILE A 44 -0.29 10.39 -8.68
C ILE A 44 -0.68 11.00 -7.33
N GLN A 45 0.24 11.11 -6.38
CA GLN A 45 0.03 11.70 -5.06
C GLN A 45 -0.44 13.17 -5.14
N ASP A 46 0.08 13.94 -6.10
CA ASP A 46 -0.35 15.33 -6.36
C ASP A 46 -1.80 15.39 -6.89
N ARG A 47 -2.21 14.43 -7.72
CA ARG A 47 -3.59 14.31 -8.22
C ARG A 47 -4.58 13.86 -7.14
N TYR A 48 -4.13 13.06 -6.19
CA TYR A 48 -4.98 12.45 -5.16
C TYR A 48 -4.49 12.81 -3.75
N ALA A 49 -4.57 14.09 -3.39
CA ALA A 49 -4.11 14.61 -2.10
C ALA A 49 -4.85 14.01 -0.87
N GLU A 50 -6.01 13.38 -1.09
CA GLU A 50 -6.80 12.69 -0.06
C GLU A 50 -6.40 11.21 0.14
N ILE A 51 -5.55 10.68 -0.74
CA ILE A 51 -5.04 9.30 -0.68
C ILE A 51 -3.58 9.35 -0.21
N ASP A 52 -3.25 8.50 0.75
CA ASP A 52 -1.89 8.31 1.25
C ASP A 52 -1.23 7.15 0.49
N ILE A 53 -0.09 7.41 -0.16
CA ILE A 53 0.67 6.41 -0.90
C ILE A 53 2.05 6.23 -0.24
N GLY A 54 2.29 5.04 0.31
CA GLY A 54 3.56 4.65 0.91
C GLY A 54 4.32 3.63 0.07
N SER A 55 5.64 3.79 -0.06
CA SER A 55 6.53 2.77 -0.64
C SER A 55 7.30 2.04 0.46
N TYR A 56 7.30 0.71 0.39
CA TYR A 56 8.01 -0.17 1.31
C TYR A 56 8.97 -1.06 0.52
N PRO A 57 10.23 -0.64 0.35
CA PRO A 57 11.22 -1.45 -0.33
C PRO A 57 11.51 -2.74 0.44
N PHE A 58 11.64 -3.83 -0.29
CA PHE A 58 11.98 -5.15 0.26
C PHE A 58 13.04 -5.81 -0.61
N MET A 59 13.78 -6.73 -0.01
CA MET A 59 14.77 -7.55 -0.69
C MET A 59 14.50 -9.00 -0.32
N ASP A 60 14.22 -9.82 -1.33
CA ASP A 60 13.97 -11.24 -1.18
C ASP A 60 14.98 -12.03 -2.04
N ASP A 61 14.90 -13.37 -2.03
CA ASP A 61 15.81 -14.25 -2.76
C ASP A 61 15.70 -14.02 -4.29
N ASP A 62 14.52 -13.58 -4.76
CA ASP A 62 14.22 -13.25 -6.17
C ASP A 62 14.73 -11.85 -6.59
N GLY A 63 15.21 -11.02 -5.65
CA GLY A 63 15.77 -9.69 -5.92
C GLY A 63 15.24 -8.56 -5.04
N TYR A 64 15.52 -7.31 -5.47
CA TYR A 64 15.03 -6.10 -4.80
C TYR A 64 13.73 -5.61 -5.46
N GLY A 65 12.76 -5.20 -4.63
CA GLY A 65 11.51 -4.63 -5.09
C GLY A 65 10.93 -3.63 -4.08
N THR A 66 9.74 -3.14 -4.37
CA THR A 66 8.98 -2.26 -3.48
C THR A 66 7.52 -2.65 -3.43
N THR A 67 6.95 -2.62 -2.24
CA THR A 67 5.50 -2.76 -2.05
C THR A 67 4.90 -1.39 -1.85
N LEU A 68 3.98 -1.04 -2.74
CA LEU A 68 3.25 0.21 -2.72
C LEU A 68 1.94 -0.01 -1.98
N VAL A 69 1.72 0.77 -0.93
CA VAL A 69 0.52 0.71 -0.09
C VAL A 69 -0.24 2.02 -0.26
N ILE A 70 -1.49 1.92 -0.62
CA ILE A 70 -2.40 3.02 -0.93
C ILE A 70 -3.49 2.98 0.14
N ARG A 71 -3.71 4.09 0.83
CA ARG A 71 -4.70 4.19 1.91
C ARG A 71 -5.58 5.41 1.70
N GLY A 72 -6.87 5.27 1.96
CA GLY A 72 -7.81 6.35 1.71
C GLY A 72 -9.21 5.99 2.16
N THR A 73 -10.10 6.96 2.11
CA THR A 73 -11.50 6.82 2.54
C THR A 73 -12.44 6.59 1.36
N ASP A 74 -12.05 6.96 0.15
CA ASP A 74 -12.83 6.79 -1.07
C ASP A 74 -12.40 5.53 -1.86
N PRO A 75 -13.23 4.48 -1.91
CA PRO A 75 -12.87 3.25 -2.60
C PRO A 75 -12.68 3.43 -4.11
N VAL A 76 -13.42 4.36 -4.74
CA VAL A 76 -13.36 4.57 -6.18
C VAL A 76 -12.04 5.22 -6.57
N ALA A 77 -11.58 6.20 -5.78
CA ALA A 77 -10.28 6.84 -5.95
C ALA A 77 -9.14 5.87 -5.64
N LEU A 78 -9.29 5.00 -4.63
CA LEU A 78 -8.31 3.94 -4.34
C LEU A 78 -8.13 2.98 -5.52
N ASP A 79 -9.22 2.49 -6.11
CA ASP A 79 -9.14 1.61 -7.28
C ASP A 79 -8.53 2.32 -8.50
N LYS A 80 -8.82 3.62 -8.70
CA LYS A 80 -8.18 4.41 -9.77
C LYS A 80 -6.68 4.57 -9.55
N VAL A 81 -6.26 4.95 -8.34
CA VAL A 81 -4.84 5.08 -7.97
C VAL A 81 -4.12 3.74 -8.13
N LEU A 82 -4.74 2.65 -7.70
CA LEU A 82 -4.20 1.31 -7.86
C LEU A 82 -4.00 0.96 -9.34
N ASP A 83 -4.97 1.26 -10.20
CA ASP A 83 -4.84 1.02 -11.64
C ASP A 83 -3.79 1.91 -12.31
N GLU A 84 -3.69 3.18 -11.91
CA GLU A 84 -2.61 4.08 -12.37
C GLU A 84 -1.23 3.57 -11.94
N ILE A 85 -1.09 3.07 -10.71
CA ILE A 85 0.15 2.48 -10.21
C ILE A 85 0.49 1.19 -10.96
N LYS A 86 -0.47 0.30 -11.19
CA LYS A 86 -0.26 -0.91 -12.01
C LYS A 86 0.23 -0.53 -13.40
N GLN A 87 -0.38 0.47 -14.02
CA GLN A 87 0.01 0.93 -15.35
C GLN A 87 1.42 1.54 -15.34
N LEU A 88 1.79 2.29 -14.31
CA LEU A 88 3.14 2.81 -14.11
C LEU A 88 4.17 1.67 -13.98
N ILE A 89 3.84 0.62 -13.24
CA ILE A 89 4.71 -0.56 -13.07
C ILE A 89 4.93 -1.25 -14.42
N VAL A 90 3.85 -1.42 -15.21
CA VAL A 90 3.91 -2.02 -16.55
C VAL A 90 4.70 -1.15 -17.53
N ASP A 91 4.52 0.17 -17.49
CA ASP A 91 5.28 1.13 -18.31
C ASP A 91 6.78 1.13 -17.97
N ALA A 92 7.11 0.94 -16.69
CA ALA A 92 8.47 0.75 -16.21
C ALA A 92 9.08 -0.62 -16.61
N GLY A 93 8.32 -1.50 -17.26
CA GLY A 93 8.76 -2.79 -17.77
C GLY A 93 8.62 -3.96 -16.80
N GLU A 94 7.97 -3.76 -15.66
CA GLU A 94 7.75 -4.78 -14.63
C GLU A 94 6.28 -5.19 -14.53
N THR A 95 6.00 -6.28 -13.83
CA THR A 95 4.62 -6.75 -13.62
C THR A 95 4.20 -6.54 -12.17
N PRO A 96 3.04 -5.92 -11.90
CA PRO A 96 2.50 -5.85 -10.54
C PRO A 96 2.20 -7.26 -10.03
N ARG A 97 2.89 -7.65 -8.96
CA ARG A 97 2.73 -8.93 -8.27
C ARG A 97 2.00 -8.68 -6.94
N ASN A 98 1.09 -9.56 -6.57
CA ASN A 98 0.36 -9.50 -5.29
C ASN A 98 -0.41 -8.20 -5.02
N VAL A 99 -1.66 -8.16 -5.50
CA VAL A 99 -2.60 -7.06 -5.21
C VAL A 99 -3.49 -7.49 -4.07
N VAL A 100 -3.36 -6.86 -2.91
CA VAL A 100 -4.21 -7.14 -1.74
C VAL A 100 -5.10 -5.94 -1.47
N ALA A 101 -6.40 -6.20 -1.29
CA ALA A 101 -7.40 -5.22 -0.90
C ALA A 101 -7.89 -5.55 0.52
N GLU A 102 -7.64 -4.64 1.47
CA GLU A 102 -8.02 -4.77 2.89
C GLU A 102 -8.88 -3.59 3.34
#